data_AF-A0A950VR36-F1
#
_entry.id   AF-A0A950VR36-F1
#
_cell.length_a   1.000
_cell.length_b   1.000
_cell.length_c   1.000
_cell.angle_alpha   90.00
_cell.angle_beta   90.00
_cell.angle_gamma   90.00
#
_symmetry.space_group_name_H-M   'P 1'
#
loop_
_entity.id
_entity.type
_entity.pdbx_description
1 polymer ?
#
loop_
_entity_poly.entity_id
_entity_poly.type
_entity_poly.pdbx_seq_one_letter_code
_entity_poly.pdbx_strand_id
1 'polypeptide(L)'
;MRLLPDVTSPLRGGTAANVDRLVVRENTEGERAALVAGIAARGPGKQVALQMGLFTEEAIWAVPSLAASALPARLGPRISRAGKGIANPIGQLWSAVLMLEHRESATPA
;
A
#
# COMPACT_ATOMS: atom_id res chain seq x y z
N MET A 1 4.12 10.57 -11.31
CA MET A 1 5.09 10.19 -12.35
C MET A 1 4.49 10.48 -13.71
N ARG A 2 5.15 11.33 -14.50
CA ARG A 2 4.74 11.71 -15.85
C ARG A 2 5.97 11.73 -16.74
N LEU A 3 5.86 11.20 -17.95
CA LEU A 3 6.91 11.36 -18.96
C LEU A 3 6.75 12.73 -19.64
N LEU A 4 7.84 13.49 -19.70
CA LEU A 4 7.85 14.81 -20.35
C LEU A 4 7.98 14.66 -21.87
N PRO A 5 7.43 15.59 -22.68
CA PRO A 5 7.39 15.48 -24.14
C PRO A 5 8.75 15.22 -24.81
N ASP A 6 9.81 15.85 -24.28
CA ASP A 6 11.14 15.82 -24.88
C ASP A 6 12.08 14.80 -24.22
N VAL A 7 11.54 13.96 -23.33
CA VAL A 7 12.33 12.95 -22.62
C VAL A 7 12.10 11.58 -23.26
N THR A 8 13.18 10.98 -23.76
CA THR A 8 13.14 9.62 -24.30
C THR A 8 12.83 8.61 -23.19
N SER A 9 11.79 7.80 -23.39
CA SER A 9 11.42 6.74 -22.45
C SER A 9 12.37 5.53 -22.54
N PRO A 10 12.74 4.91 -21.40
CA PRO A 10 13.40 3.60 -21.43
C PRO A 10 12.43 2.44 -21.74
N LEU A 11 11.11 2.69 -21.70
CA LEU A 11 10.10 1.66 -22.00
C LEU A 11 9.81 1.64 -23.50
N ARG A 12 9.78 0.44 -24.08
CA ARG A 12 9.32 0.26 -25.46
C ARG A 12 7.88 0.80 -25.60
N GLY A 13 7.70 1.79 -26.48
CA GLY A 13 6.40 2.42 -26.72
C GLY A 13 5.94 3.41 -25.62
N GLY A 14 6.79 3.74 -24.66
CA GLY A 14 6.50 4.78 -23.66
C GLY A 14 6.53 6.17 -24.29
N THR A 15 5.42 6.90 -24.19
CA THR A 15 5.26 8.26 -24.72
C THR A 15 4.66 9.18 -23.64
N ALA A 16 4.85 10.49 -23.79
CA ALA A 16 4.25 11.47 -22.87
C ALA A 16 2.71 11.39 -22.83
N ALA A 17 2.08 10.80 -23.86
CA ALA A 17 0.64 10.58 -23.92
C ALA A 17 0.15 9.36 -23.11
N ASN A 18 1.01 8.36 -22.87
CA ASN A 18 0.60 7.10 -22.23
C ASN A 18 1.29 6.80 -20.89
N VAL A 19 2.29 7.60 -20.49
CA VAL A 19 2.95 7.49 -19.17
C VAL A 19 2.59 8.69 -18.31
N ASP A 20 1.47 8.58 -17.60
CA ASP A 20 1.05 9.57 -16.62
C ASP A 20 0.25 8.92 -15.49
N ARG A 21 0.80 8.95 -14.27
CA ARG A 21 0.22 8.31 -13.08
C ARG A 21 0.52 9.13 -11.83
N LEU A 22 -0.43 9.18 -10.89
CA LEU A 22 -0.17 9.61 -9.52
C LEU A 22 0.09 8.37 -8.67
N VAL A 23 1.16 8.41 -7.86
CA VAL A 23 1.42 7.39 -6.85
C VAL A 23 1.19 8.03 -5.50
N VAL A 24 0.14 7.59 -4.82
CA VAL A 24 -0.09 7.90 -3.41
C VAL A 24 0.44 6.71 -2.62
N ARG A 25 1.35 6.99 -1.69
CA ARG A 25 2.08 5.97 -0.94
C ARG A 25 1.93 6.26 0.54
N GLU A 26 1.51 5.25 1.29
CA GLU A 26 1.61 5.21 2.74
C GLU A 26 3.10 5.32 3.16
N ASN A 27 3.39 6.14 4.16
CA ASN A 27 4.78 6.49 4.51
C ASN A 27 5.04 6.59 6.03
N THR A 28 4.05 6.31 6.85
CA THR A 28 4.12 6.37 8.32
C THR A 28 4.17 4.97 8.92
N GLU A 29 3.57 3.98 8.27
CA GLU A 29 3.40 2.62 8.78
C GLU A 29 3.93 1.54 7.82
N GLY A 30 3.35 0.35 7.88
CA GLY A 30 3.64 -0.75 6.98
C GLY A 30 4.88 -1.56 7.37
N GLU A 31 5.44 -2.27 6.39
CA GLU A 31 6.60 -3.14 6.58
C GLU A 31 7.90 -2.41 6.94
N ARG A 32 7.89 -1.08 6.77
CA ARG A 32 9.03 -0.18 7.03
C ARG A 32 8.90 0.55 8.35
N ALA A 33 7.82 0.36 9.10
CA ALA A 33 7.68 0.89 10.44
C ALA A 33 8.81 0.29 11.31
N ALA A 34 9.88 1.06 11.51
CA ALA A 34 11.08 0.64 12.24
C ALA A 34 10.85 0.40 13.74
N LEU A 35 9.62 0.63 14.21
CA LEU A 35 9.24 0.55 15.61
C LEU A 35 9.42 -0.87 16.19
N VAL A 36 9.32 -1.93 15.36
CA VAL A 36 9.34 -3.32 15.83
C VAL A 36 10.18 -4.23 14.93
N ALA A 37 11.49 -3.99 14.90
CA ALA A 37 12.46 -4.90 14.30
C ALA A 37 13.69 -5.08 15.22
N GLY A 38 14.20 -6.31 15.35
CA GLY A 38 15.32 -6.60 16.24
C GLY A 38 15.83 -8.03 16.19
N ILE A 39 16.92 -8.29 16.90
CA ILE A 39 17.49 -9.63 17.03
C ILE A 39 16.94 -10.27 18.32
N ALA A 40 16.10 -11.29 18.16
CA ALA A 40 15.44 -12.02 19.24
C ALA A 40 16.36 -13.06 19.90
N ALA A 41 17.35 -13.58 19.18
CA ALA A 41 18.35 -14.51 19.73
C ALA A 41 19.71 -14.36 19.03
N ARG A 42 20.80 -14.58 19.77
CA ARG A 42 22.19 -14.53 19.29
C ARG A 42 22.94 -15.81 19.66
N GLY A 43 23.89 -16.20 18.82
CA GLY A 43 24.77 -17.35 19.03
C GLY A 43 25.17 -18.03 17.70
N PRO A 44 26.28 -18.78 17.65
CA PRO A 44 26.64 -19.57 16.46
C PRO A 44 25.51 -20.54 16.09
N GLY A 45 24.96 -20.41 14.89
CA GLY A 45 23.85 -21.24 14.40
C GLY A 45 22.49 -21.02 15.06
N LYS A 46 22.33 -19.99 15.92
CA LYS A 46 21.09 -19.72 16.69
C LYS A 46 20.63 -18.25 16.59
N GLN A 47 20.98 -17.57 15.51
CA GLN A 47 20.58 -16.17 15.31
C GLN A 47 19.13 -16.09 14.83
N VAL A 48 18.34 -15.24 15.47
CA VAL A 48 16.94 -14.98 15.11
C VAL A 48 16.73 -13.49 14.99
N ALA A 49 16.27 -13.04 13.82
CA ALA A 49 15.83 -11.68 13.58
C ALA A 49 14.31 -11.65 13.41
N LEU A 50 13.67 -10.65 14.01
CA LEU A 50 12.24 -10.39 13.90
C LEU A 50 12.04 -9.02 13.27
N GLN A 51 11.06 -8.94 12.39
CA GLN A 51 10.55 -7.68 11.84
C GLN A 51 9.04 -7.81 11.74
N MET A 52 8.33 -6.86 12.33
CA MET A 52 6.88 -6.79 12.29
C MET A 52 6.44 -5.62 11.42
N GLY A 53 5.37 -5.81 10.67
CA GLY A 53 4.64 -4.72 10.05
C GLY A 53 3.55 -4.22 10.98
N LEU A 54 3.42 -2.91 11.12
CA LEU A 54 2.31 -2.26 11.82
C LEU A 54 1.37 -1.67 10.78
N PHE A 55 0.07 -1.87 10.96
CA PHE A 55 -0.96 -1.28 10.11
C PHE A 55 -2.16 -0.91 10.98
N THR A 56 -2.60 0.34 10.92
CA THR A 56 -3.75 0.87 11.64
C THR A 56 -4.90 1.14 10.67
N GLU A 57 -6.13 0.80 11.04
CA GLU A 57 -7.34 1.08 10.25
C GLU A 57 -7.40 2.53 9.73
N GLU A 58 -6.95 3.49 10.53
CA GLU A 58 -6.88 4.89 10.14
C GLU A 58 -5.97 5.11 8.92
N ALA A 59 -4.73 4.62 8.96
CA ALA A 59 -3.77 4.77 7.84
C ALA A 59 -4.24 4.01 6.59
N ILE A 60 -4.89 2.87 6.81
CA ILE A 60 -5.50 2.01 5.78
C ILE A 60 -6.54 2.80 4.98
N TRP A 61 -7.44 3.48 5.69
CA TRP A 61 -8.55 4.22 5.10
C TRP A 61 -8.13 5.59 4.54
N ALA A 62 -7.10 6.19 5.13
CA ALA A 62 -6.59 7.49 4.72
C ALA A 62 -6.03 7.47 3.30
N VAL A 63 -5.35 6.39 2.88
CA VAL A 63 -4.64 6.35 1.59
C VAL A 63 -5.59 6.41 0.38
N PRO A 64 -6.66 5.59 0.28
CA PRO A 64 -7.66 5.74 -0.77
C PRO A 64 -8.34 7.10 -0.78
N SER A 65 -8.65 7.63 0.40
CA SER A 65 -9.30 8.94 0.56
C SER A 65 -8.41 10.07 0.05
N LEU A 66 -7.11 10.04 0.38
CA LEU A 66 -6.11 10.96 -0.14
C LEU A 66 -5.91 10.79 -1.66
N ALA A 67 -5.94 9.56 -2.17
CA ALA A 67 -5.85 9.31 -3.60
C ALA A 67 -7.03 9.89 -4.36
N ALA A 68 -8.25 9.80 -3.82
CA ALA A 68 -9.44 10.38 -4.42
C ALA A 68 -9.40 11.92 -4.39
N SER A 69 -8.95 12.53 -3.28
CA SER A 69 -8.92 13.99 -3.14
C SER A 69 -7.77 14.66 -3.92
N ALA A 70 -6.63 13.98 -4.06
CA ALA A 70 -5.45 14.52 -4.75
C ALA A 70 -5.41 14.20 -6.25
N LEU A 71 -6.40 13.48 -6.79
CA LEU A 71 -6.40 13.02 -8.19
C LEU A 71 -6.54 14.19 -9.16
N PRO A 72 -5.54 14.48 -10.01
CA PRO A 72 -5.65 15.53 -10.99
C PRO A 72 -6.68 15.16 -12.06
N ALA A 73 -7.56 16.10 -12.44
CA ALA A 73 -8.61 15.87 -13.43
C ALA A 73 -8.10 15.22 -14.74
N ARG A 74 -6.88 15.57 -15.16
CA ARG A 74 -6.22 15.03 -16.35
C ARG A 74 -5.93 13.51 -16.32
N LEU A 75 -5.92 12.86 -15.16
CA LEU A 75 -5.72 11.41 -15.05
C LEU A 75 -7.01 10.61 -15.19
N GLY A 76 -8.16 11.28 -15.17
CA GLY A 76 -9.47 10.61 -15.11
C GLY A 76 -9.69 9.86 -13.78
N PRO A 77 -10.83 9.17 -13.62
CA PRO A 77 -11.28 8.67 -12.31
C PRO A 77 -10.70 7.30 -11.91
N ARG A 78 -9.69 6.79 -12.61
CA ARG A 78 -9.22 5.40 -12.41
C ARG A 78 -8.23 5.33 -11.25
N ILE A 79 -8.61 4.63 -10.19
CA ILE A 79 -7.73 4.30 -9.06
C ILE A 79 -7.43 2.81 -9.10
N SER A 80 -6.16 2.46 -8.91
CA SER A 80 -5.72 1.06 -8.82
C SER A 80 -4.91 0.86 -7.56
N ARG A 81 -5.18 -0.24 -6.86
CA ARG A 81 -4.41 -0.64 -5.68
C ARG A 81 -3.24 -1.50 -6.11
N ALA A 82 -2.04 -1.17 -5.64
CA ALA A 82 -0.87 -2.01 -5.82
C ALA A 82 -0.75 -2.96 -4.62
N GLY A 83 -0.74 -4.27 -4.88
CA GLY A 83 -0.59 -5.31 -3.87
C GLY A 83 -0.11 -6.60 -4.52
N LYS A 84 0.35 -7.58 -3.73
CA LYS A 84 0.90 -8.82 -4.29
C LYS A 84 -0.15 -9.87 -4.64
N GLY A 85 -1.44 -9.67 -4.32
CA GLY A 85 -2.53 -10.62 -4.59
C GLY A 85 -2.43 -11.97 -3.86
N ILE A 86 -1.27 -12.29 -3.29
CA ILE A 86 -1.05 -13.33 -2.29
C ILE A 86 -1.30 -12.73 -0.90
N ALA A 87 -1.91 -13.53 -0.02
CA ALA A 87 -1.94 -13.21 1.40
C ALA A 87 -0.50 -13.14 1.90
N ASN A 88 0.05 -11.93 1.99
CA ASN A 88 1.16 -11.70 2.89
C ASN A 88 0.61 -12.01 4.29
N PRO A 89 1.11 -13.00 5.05
CA PRO A 89 0.53 -13.38 6.35
C PRO A 89 0.52 -12.22 7.37
N ILE A 90 1.14 -11.08 7.04
CA ILE A 90 1.06 -9.80 7.77
C ILE A 90 -0.32 -9.11 7.61
N GLY A 91 -1.10 -9.42 6.55
CA GLY A 91 -2.41 -8.84 6.25
C GLY A 91 -3.61 -9.48 6.96
N GLN A 92 -3.40 -10.45 7.87
CA GLN A 92 -4.50 -11.07 8.62
C GLN A 92 -5.32 -10.04 9.44
N LEU A 93 -4.69 -8.95 9.89
CA LEU A 93 -5.41 -7.87 10.58
C LEU A 93 -6.39 -7.14 9.65
N TRP A 94 -6.01 -6.92 8.39
CA TRP A 94 -6.85 -6.23 7.40
C TRP A 94 -8.04 -7.07 6.96
N SER A 95 -7.85 -8.37 6.79
CA SER A 95 -8.96 -9.29 6.51
C SER A 95 -9.88 -9.45 7.72
N ALA A 96 -9.35 -9.44 8.95
CA ALA A 96 -10.17 -9.48 10.15
C ALA A 96 -11.04 -8.22 10.30
N VAL A 97 -10.52 -7.02 10.03
CA VAL A 97 -11.28 -5.76 10.05
C VAL A 97 -12.37 -5.75 8.98
N LEU A 98 -12.04 -6.09 7.72
CA LEU A 98 -13.03 -6.13 6.63
C LEU A 98 -14.11 -7.21 6.83
N MET A 99 -13.82 -8.30 7.56
CA MET A 99 -14.81 -9.34 7.90
C MET A 99 -15.68 -8.96 9.11
N LEU A 100 -15.21 -8.07 9.99
CA LEU A 100 -16.00 -7.54 11.11
C LEU A 100 -16.96 -6.43 10.64
N GLU A 101 -16.54 -5.54 9.73
CA GLU A 101 -17.39 -4.52 9.11
C GLU A 101 -18.55 -5.11 8.28
N HIS A 102 -18.36 -6.30 7.71
CA HIS A 102 -19.42 -6.99 6.96
C HIS A 102 -20.52 -7.58 7.85
N ARG A 103 -20.26 -7.81 9.15
CA ARG A 103 -21.28 -8.33 10.09
C ARG A 103 -22.12 -7.24 10.71
N GLU A 104 -21.57 -6.04 10.87
CA GLU A 104 -22.30 -4.89 11.43
C GLU A 104 -23.20 -4.20 10.41
N SER A 105 -22.91 -4.32 9.11
CA SER A 105 -23.77 -3.83 8.02
C SER A 105 -24.91 -4.80 7.65
N ALA A 106 -24.99 -5.97 8.31
CA ALA A 106 -25.97 -7.02 8.04
C ALA A 106 -27.01 -7.24 9.16
N THR A 107 -27.25 -6.24 10.02
CA THR A 107 -28.43 -6.24 10.90
C THR A 107 -29.30 -5.00 10.65
N PRO A 108 -30.26 -5.06 9.70
CA PRO A 108 -31.45 -4.24 9.76
C PRO A 108 -32.52 -4.94 10.64
N ALA A 109 -32.97 -4.22 11.67
CA ALA A 109 -34.15 -4.42 12.54
C ALA A 109 -34.41 -5.84 13.12
#